data_AF-A0A8H4RMH2-F1
#
_entry.id   AF-A0A8H4RMH2-F1
#
_cell.length_a   1.000
_cell.length_b   1.000
_cell.length_c   1.000
_cell.angle_alpha   90.00
_cell.angle_beta   90.00
_cell.angle_gamma   90.00
#
_symmetry.space_group_name_H-M   'P 1'
#
loop_
_entity.id
_entity.type
_entity.pdbx_description
1 polymer ?
#
loop_
_entity_poly.entity_id
_entity_poly.type
_entity_poly.pdbx_seq_one_letter_code
_entity_poly.pdbx_strand_id
1 'polypeptide(L)'
;MDGHVELDVHNIYGAMMSQFSRDALEARRPGRRPMVITRSTFAGSGKAVGKWLGDNLSTWELYRNSIQGMLDFAAVYQMPMVGSDVCGFGANTTEALCARLAMLGAFNPLYRNYNGDSSIAQEFYLWEIVTAAAKIALDIRYRLLDYIYTALYKQSTLGTPILNPLFFVYPEDSNTFGIELQFFYEEHLLLGVVIPIRASSAYTTTEVRQQPFNFLIAPNEDSEAKGSLYRDGRDNIVQNAMSEIAMVFKDNVLVVSGSFGYQDEGSWLKGVVVLGVEKQPKGAYWGKVGYRGMGEHAKCESIDFCVEPDVKVNFELGFPESGGVRVLDYGRLLDGSYAPCVMLKNALTMEERCGVIEKLGGKFCETKSAFSGYF
;
A
#
# COMPACT_ATOMS: atom_id res chain seq x y z
N MET A 1 -25.21 -33.03 -19.61
CA MET A 1 -23.82 -32.72 -19.98
C MET A 1 -23.90 -31.99 -21.30
N ASP A 2 -23.33 -30.80 -21.37
CA ASP A 2 -23.34 -29.84 -22.49
C ASP A 2 -22.44 -30.26 -23.67
N GLY A 3 -21.82 -31.44 -23.62
CA GLY A 3 -21.06 -32.04 -24.71
C GLY A 3 -19.55 -31.77 -24.65
N HIS A 4 -19.07 -31.03 -23.66
CA HIS A 4 -17.64 -30.82 -23.44
C HIS A 4 -16.96 -32.06 -22.84
N VAL A 5 -15.72 -32.33 -23.26
CA VAL A 5 -14.87 -33.39 -22.70
C VAL A 5 -13.79 -32.78 -21.81
N GLU A 6 -13.39 -33.50 -20.75
CA GLU A 6 -12.44 -33.00 -19.75
C GLU A 6 -11.14 -32.49 -20.37
N LEU A 7 -10.64 -33.13 -21.45
CA LEU A 7 -9.43 -32.70 -22.13
C LEU A 7 -9.49 -31.23 -22.59
N ASP A 8 -10.65 -30.76 -23.05
CA ASP A 8 -10.82 -29.41 -23.59
C ASP A 8 -11.06 -28.39 -22.47
N VAL A 9 -11.65 -28.82 -21.34
CA VAL A 9 -12.11 -27.92 -20.27
C VAL A 9 -11.30 -28.02 -18.97
N HIS A 10 -10.29 -28.90 -18.93
CA HIS A 10 -9.47 -29.15 -17.74
C HIS A 10 -8.96 -27.85 -17.09
N ASN A 11 -8.36 -26.97 -17.90
CA ASN A 11 -7.74 -25.74 -17.43
C ASN A 11 -8.75 -24.67 -16.97
N ILE A 12 -10.03 -24.79 -17.34
CA ILE A 12 -11.08 -23.84 -16.94
C ILE A 12 -11.90 -24.34 -15.76
N TYR A 13 -11.70 -25.58 -15.29
CA TYR A 13 -12.45 -26.17 -14.19
C TYR A 13 -12.48 -25.27 -12.94
N GLY A 14 -11.30 -24.82 -12.49
CA GLY A 14 -11.19 -23.94 -11.32
C GLY A 14 -11.86 -22.58 -11.52
N ALA A 15 -11.76 -22.00 -12.72
CA ALA A 15 -12.41 -20.74 -13.04
C ALA A 15 -13.94 -20.87 -13.03
N MET A 16 -14.48 -21.91 -13.67
CA MET A 16 -15.91 -22.21 -13.69
C MET A 16 -16.44 -22.46 -12.28
N MET A 17 -15.79 -23.34 -11.51
CA MET A 17 -16.16 -23.63 -10.12
C MET A 17 -16.23 -22.35 -9.27
N SER A 18 -15.23 -21.48 -9.43
CA SER A 18 -15.12 -20.24 -8.66
C SER A 18 -16.18 -19.21 -9.05
N GLN A 19 -16.52 -19.12 -10.35
CA GLN A 19 -17.63 -18.29 -10.83
C GLN A 19 -18.97 -18.78 -10.26
N PHE A 20 -19.27 -20.09 -10.35
CA PHE A 20 -20.50 -20.64 -9.76
C PHE A 20 -20.56 -20.41 -8.25
N SER A 21 -19.43 -20.53 -7.55
CA SER A 21 -19.35 -20.25 -6.11
C SER A 21 -19.64 -18.79 -5.79
N ARG A 22 -19.13 -17.85 -6.60
CA ARG A 22 -19.41 -16.42 -6.48
C ARG A 22 -20.89 -16.12 -6.69
N ASP A 23 -21.49 -16.66 -7.74
CA ASP A 23 -22.91 -16.46 -8.05
C ASP A 23 -23.81 -17.04 -6.97
N ALA A 24 -23.43 -18.20 -6.40
CA ALA A 24 -24.14 -18.79 -5.26
C ALA A 24 -24.07 -17.93 -3.99
N LEU A 25 -22.92 -17.30 -3.72
CA LEU A 25 -22.77 -16.36 -2.60
C LEU A 25 -23.59 -15.08 -2.81
N GLU A 26 -23.61 -14.56 -4.03
CA GLU A 26 -24.44 -13.40 -4.39
C GLU A 26 -25.94 -13.73 -4.28
N ALA A 27 -26.38 -14.89 -4.76
CA ALA A 27 -27.76 -15.35 -4.60
C ALA A 27 -28.15 -15.53 -3.12
N ARG A 28 -27.22 -15.94 -2.26
CA ARG A 28 -27.43 -16.07 -0.82
C ARG A 28 -27.47 -14.73 -0.10
N ARG A 29 -26.70 -13.73 -0.57
CA ARG A 29 -26.66 -12.37 -0.01
C ARG A 29 -26.78 -11.31 -1.11
N PRO A 30 -27.98 -11.11 -1.68
CA PRO A 30 -28.17 -10.23 -2.83
C PRO A 30 -27.63 -8.82 -2.58
N GLY A 31 -26.94 -8.28 -3.58
CA GLY A 31 -26.37 -6.94 -3.55
C GLY A 31 -25.10 -6.79 -2.70
N ARG A 32 -24.59 -7.85 -2.06
CA ARG A 32 -23.32 -7.84 -1.31
C ARG A 32 -22.19 -8.47 -2.11
N ARG A 33 -20.98 -7.90 -2.03
CA ARG A 33 -19.80 -8.38 -2.76
C ARG A 33 -19.38 -9.75 -2.22
N PRO A 34 -19.31 -10.78 -3.06
CA PRO A 34 -18.76 -12.06 -2.64
C PRO A 34 -17.24 -11.98 -2.49
N MET A 35 -16.70 -12.69 -1.51
CA MET A 35 -15.26 -12.95 -1.41
C MET A 35 -15.02 -14.44 -1.65
N VAL A 36 -14.44 -14.76 -2.81
CA VAL A 36 -14.03 -16.11 -3.17
C VAL A 36 -12.54 -16.09 -3.40
N ILE A 37 -11.82 -16.97 -2.70
CA ILE A 37 -10.38 -17.16 -2.85
C ILE A 37 -10.16 -18.56 -3.41
N THR A 38 -9.56 -18.67 -4.59
CA THR A 38 -9.40 -19.93 -5.31
C THR A 38 -7.93 -20.28 -5.57
N ARG A 39 -7.66 -21.59 -5.68
CA ARG A 39 -6.30 -22.08 -5.99
C ARG A 39 -6.02 -22.06 -7.49
N SER A 40 -6.93 -22.65 -8.26
CA SER A 40 -6.79 -22.80 -9.72
C SER A 40 -7.54 -21.69 -10.44
N THR A 41 -6.88 -21.08 -11.42
CA THR A 41 -7.38 -19.91 -12.16
C THR A 41 -7.09 -20.07 -13.64
N PHE A 42 -7.92 -19.45 -14.46
CA PHE A 42 -7.68 -19.25 -15.89
C PHE A 42 -7.70 -17.76 -16.24
N ALA A 43 -7.33 -17.39 -17.47
CA ALA A 43 -7.36 -16.00 -17.93
C ALA A 43 -8.74 -15.35 -17.65
N GLY A 44 -8.73 -14.14 -17.07
CA GLY A 44 -9.94 -13.41 -16.69
C GLY A 44 -10.52 -13.72 -15.30
N SER A 45 -9.99 -14.72 -14.56
CA SER A 45 -10.51 -15.07 -13.23
C SER A 45 -10.48 -13.90 -12.23
N GLY A 46 -9.51 -12.99 -12.36
CA GLY A 46 -9.36 -11.82 -11.48
C GLY A 46 -10.54 -10.85 -11.46
N LYS A 47 -11.43 -10.91 -12.47
CA LYS A 47 -12.70 -10.16 -12.48
C LYS A 47 -13.65 -10.60 -11.37
N ALA A 48 -13.59 -11.85 -10.97
CA ALA A 48 -14.59 -12.49 -10.12
C ALA A 48 -14.03 -12.89 -8.74
N VAL A 49 -12.77 -13.33 -8.69
CA VAL A 49 -12.22 -14.03 -7.52
C VAL A 49 -10.78 -13.62 -7.21
N GLY A 50 -10.39 -13.78 -5.94
CA GLY A 50 -9.01 -13.68 -5.49
C GLY A 50 -8.29 -15.02 -5.52
N LYS A 51 -6.98 -15.00 -5.30
CA LYS A 51 -6.11 -16.18 -5.33
C LYS A 51 -5.06 -16.13 -4.24
N TRP A 52 -4.60 -17.29 -3.78
CA TRP A 52 -3.30 -17.39 -3.12
C TRP A 52 -2.32 -18.19 -3.98
N LEU A 53 -1.03 -18.00 -3.77
CA LEU A 53 0.03 -18.63 -4.58
C LEU A 53 0.14 -20.16 -4.40
N GLY A 54 -0.62 -20.74 -3.47
CA GLY A 54 -0.64 -22.18 -3.23
C GLY A 54 0.22 -22.59 -2.05
N ASP A 55 0.56 -23.87 -2.04
CA ASP A 55 1.14 -24.59 -0.90
C ASP A 55 2.66 -24.33 -0.83
N ASN A 56 3.05 -23.10 -0.51
CA ASN A 56 4.46 -22.72 -0.37
C ASN A 56 5.11 -23.40 0.86
N LEU A 57 6.42 -23.60 0.81
CA LEU A 57 7.22 -24.05 1.96
C LEU A 57 7.79 -22.87 2.75
N SER A 58 8.01 -23.11 4.04
CA SER A 58 8.65 -22.20 4.99
C SER A 58 10.16 -22.08 4.74
N THR A 59 10.57 -21.55 3.59
CA THR A 59 11.97 -21.35 3.19
C THR A 59 12.25 -19.93 2.68
N TRP A 60 13.50 -19.49 2.78
CA TRP A 60 13.94 -18.20 2.25
C TRP A 60 13.84 -18.09 0.73
N GLU A 61 13.94 -19.22 0.03
CA GLU A 61 13.74 -19.28 -1.41
C GLU A 61 12.30 -18.92 -1.77
N LEU A 62 11.31 -19.55 -1.14
CA LEU A 62 9.91 -19.26 -1.43
C LEU A 62 9.43 -17.93 -0.84
N TYR A 63 10.12 -17.40 0.17
CA TYR A 63 9.99 -15.99 0.55
C TYR A 63 10.30 -15.05 -0.64
N ARG A 64 11.41 -15.26 -1.35
CA ARG A 64 11.77 -14.44 -2.52
C ARG A 64 10.83 -14.68 -3.69
N ASN A 65 10.54 -15.94 -4.01
CA ASN A 65 9.64 -16.31 -5.11
C ASN A 65 8.21 -15.77 -4.91
N SER A 66 7.80 -15.54 -3.65
CA SER A 66 6.51 -14.91 -3.37
C SER A 66 6.40 -13.52 -4.00
N ILE A 67 7.48 -12.74 -4.06
CA ILE A 67 7.47 -11.39 -4.65
C ILE A 67 7.19 -11.48 -6.15
N GLN A 68 7.86 -12.39 -6.84
CA GLN A 68 7.66 -12.64 -8.28
C GLN A 68 6.23 -13.11 -8.55
N GLY A 69 5.75 -14.13 -7.83
CA GLY A 69 4.38 -14.62 -8.00
C GLY A 69 3.32 -13.54 -7.70
N MET A 70 3.58 -12.67 -6.72
CA MET A 70 2.73 -11.51 -6.45
C MET A 70 2.69 -10.54 -7.64
N LEU A 71 3.83 -10.20 -8.23
CA LEU A 71 3.92 -9.33 -9.40
C LEU A 71 3.24 -9.93 -10.63
N ASP A 72 3.47 -11.22 -10.90
CA ASP A 72 2.84 -11.94 -12.01
C ASP A 72 1.32 -11.85 -11.93
N PHE A 73 0.76 -12.21 -10.78
CA PHE A 73 -0.69 -12.23 -10.61
C PHE A 73 -1.29 -10.83 -10.51
N ALA A 74 -0.69 -9.92 -9.75
CA ALA A 74 -1.23 -8.58 -9.55
C ALA A 74 -1.11 -7.72 -10.81
N ALA A 75 0.03 -7.75 -11.51
CA ALA A 75 0.30 -6.86 -12.63
C ALA A 75 -0.02 -7.47 -13.99
N VAL A 76 0.46 -8.68 -14.24
CA VAL A 76 0.41 -9.29 -15.58
C VAL A 76 -0.91 -10.02 -15.79
N TYR A 77 -1.31 -10.88 -14.84
CA TYR A 77 -2.53 -11.69 -14.97
C TYR A 77 -3.80 -10.99 -14.48
N GLN A 78 -3.69 -9.76 -14.01
CA GLN A 78 -4.81 -8.92 -13.58
C GLN A 78 -5.69 -9.58 -12.50
N MET A 79 -5.03 -10.16 -11.50
CA MET A 79 -5.62 -10.74 -10.29
C MET A 79 -5.24 -9.91 -9.06
N PRO A 80 -5.92 -8.77 -8.82
CA PRO A 80 -5.55 -7.80 -7.79
C PRO A 80 -5.55 -8.38 -6.37
N MET A 81 -6.50 -9.27 -6.06
CA MET A 81 -6.62 -9.90 -4.74
C MET A 81 -5.77 -11.16 -4.69
N VAL A 82 -4.45 -10.98 -4.57
CA VAL A 82 -3.46 -12.08 -4.51
C VAL A 82 -2.58 -12.01 -3.27
N GLY A 83 -2.06 -13.16 -2.83
CA GLY A 83 -1.24 -13.31 -1.63
C GLY A 83 -0.49 -14.64 -1.57
N SER A 84 0.60 -14.68 -0.80
CA SER A 84 1.25 -15.93 -0.38
C SER A 84 0.91 -16.24 1.07
N ASP A 85 0.96 -17.52 1.45
CA ASP A 85 0.82 -17.90 2.86
C ASP A 85 2.04 -17.43 3.66
N VAL A 86 1.75 -16.56 4.62
CA VAL A 86 2.72 -15.88 5.46
C VAL A 86 3.29 -16.87 6.46
N CYS A 87 4.60 -16.80 6.68
CA CYS A 87 5.41 -17.77 7.42
C CYS A 87 5.65 -19.12 6.70
N GLY A 88 4.89 -19.39 5.63
CA GLY A 88 4.96 -20.61 4.82
C GLY A 88 3.85 -21.59 5.20
N PHE A 89 3.36 -22.39 4.25
CA PHE A 89 2.36 -23.42 4.50
C PHE A 89 3.00 -24.76 4.93
N GLY A 90 3.88 -25.31 4.11
CA GLY A 90 4.56 -26.57 4.37
C GLY A 90 5.90 -26.38 5.11
N ALA A 91 6.33 -27.41 5.84
CA ALA A 91 7.52 -27.40 6.69
C ALA A 91 7.48 -26.36 7.84
N ASN A 92 8.41 -26.52 8.78
CA ASN A 92 8.46 -25.66 9.97
C ASN A 92 9.16 -24.33 9.66
N THR A 93 8.48 -23.23 9.97
CA THR A 93 9.07 -21.90 9.89
C THR A 93 10.10 -21.66 11.00
N THR A 94 10.83 -20.55 10.89
CA THR A 94 11.71 -20.04 11.94
C THR A 94 11.25 -18.66 12.36
N GLU A 95 11.59 -18.23 13.58
CA GLU A 95 11.20 -16.90 14.08
C GLU A 95 11.65 -15.78 13.13
N ALA A 96 12.90 -15.85 12.64
CA ALA A 96 13.44 -14.86 11.72
C ALA A 96 12.73 -14.84 10.37
N LEU A 97 12.44 -16.02 9.80
CA LEU A 97 11.72 -16.13 8.53
C LEU A 97 10.28 -15.62 8.66
N CYS A 98 9.56 -16.05 9.70
CA CYS A 98 8.18 -15.64 9.94
C CYS A 98 8.08 -14.13 10.24
N ALA A 99 9.04 -13.55 10.97
CA ALA A 99 9.10 -12.11 11.20
C ALA A 99 9.30 -11.32 9.88
N ARG A 100 10.15 -11.80 8.96
CA ARG A 100 10.33 -11.19 7.63
C ARG A 100 9.09 -11.36 6.74
N LEU A 101 8.48 -12.54 6.73
CA LEU A 101 7.24 -12.80 5.98
C LEU A 101 6.07 -11.98 6.50
N ALA A 102 5.97 -11.74 7.82
CA ALA A 102 4.94 -10.86 8.39
C ALA A 102 5.08 -9.42 7.88
N MET A 103 6.31 -8.91 7.78
CA MET A 103 6.59 -7.57 7.25
C MET A 103 6.30 -7.47 5.75
N LEU A 104 6.84 -8.39 4.94
CA LEU A 104 6.63 -8.40 3.48
C LEU A 104 5.15 -8.63 3.13
N GLY A 105 4.55 -9.65 3.74
CA GLY A 105 3.19 -10.07 3.46
C GLY A 105 2.14 -9.01 3.77
N ALA A 106 2.43 -8.08 4.68
CA ALA A 106 1.54 -6.95 4.97
C ALA A 106 1.33 -6.01 3.77
N PHE A 107 2.14 -6.13 2.71
CA PHE A 107 1.95 -5.43 1.44
C PHE A 107 1.26 -6.30 0.37
N ASN A 108 0.94 -7.57 0.65
CA ASN A 108 0.11 -8.38 -0.24
C ASN A 108 -1.35 -7.92 -0.15
N PRO A 109 -2.09 -7.72 -1.26
CA PRO A 109 -3.52 -7.46 -1.23
C PRO A 109 -4.30 -8.50 -0.40
N LEU A 110 -4.01 -9.79 -0.57
CA LEU A 110 -4.44 -10.86 0.32
C LEU A 110 -3.34 -11.16 1.36
N TYR A 111 -3.55 -10.76 2.61
CA TYR A 111 -2.60 -11.00 3.70
C TYR A 111 -3.15 -12.06 4.66
N ARG A 112 -2.61 -13.28 4.59
CA ARG A 112 -3.06 -14.46 5.37
C ARG A 112 -1.86 -15.22 5.91
N ASN A 113 -1.84 -15.46 7.22
CA ASN A 113 -0.99 -16.50 7.83
C ASN A 113 -1.81 -17.80 7.84
N TYR A 114 -1.29 -18.82 7.17
CA TYR A 114 -1.93 -20.13 7.02
C TYR A 114 -0.85 -21.21 7.08
N ASN A 115 -1.19 -22.36 7.67
CA ASN A 115 -0.23 -23.37 8.04
C ASN A 115 -0.71 -24.76 7.66
N GLY A 116 0.24 -25.66 7.38
CA GLY A 116 -0.02 -27.08 7.16
C GLY A 116 -0.39 -27.82 8.45
N ASP A 117 -1.09 -28.94 8.32
CA ASP A 117 -1.53 -29.77 9.45
C ASP A 117 -0.38 -30.45 10.20
N SER A 118 0.74 -30.71 9.52
CA SER A 118 1.95 -31.33 10.08
C SER A 118 3.01 -30.35 10.58
N SER A 119 2.81 -29.04 10.37
CA SER A 119 3.78 -28.00 10.70
C SER A 119 3.62 -27.51 12.15
N ILE A 120 4.68 -26.97 12.76
CA ILE A 120 4.58 -26.30 14.07
C ILE A 120 3.67 -25.07 13.99
N ALA A 121 3.06 -24.70 15.11
CA ALA A 121 2.27 -23.47 15.23
C ALA A 121 3.11 -22.23 14.86
N GLN A 122 2.49 -21.23 14.23
CA GLN A 122 3.17 -20.06 13.68
C GLN A 122 2.37 -18.76 13.74
N GLU A 123 1.35 -18.70 14.60
CA GLU A 123 0.62 -17.48 14.88
C GLU A 123 1.56 -16.40 15.42
N PHE A 124 1.34 -15.14 15.04
CA PHE A 124 2.31 -14.08 15.29
C PHE A 124 2.60 -13.83 16.78
N TYR A 125 1.71 -14.21 17.69
CA TYR A 125 1.87 -14.03 19.14
C TYR A 125 2.83 -15.05 19.79
N LEU A 126 3.29 -16.07 19.06
CA LEU A 126 4.09 -17.15 19.63
C LEU A 126 5.53 -16.74 19.94
N TRP A 127 6.10 -15.85 19.13
CA TRP A 127 7.48 -15.37 19.28
C TRP A 127 7.51 -13.86 19.41
N GLU A 128 8.36 -13.34 20.29
CA GLU A 128 8.43 -11.91 20.58
C GLU A 128 8.85 -11.10 19.34
N ILE A 129 9.86 -11.57 18.60
CA ILE A 129 10.33 -10.90 17.37
C ILE A 129 9.24 -10.89 16.28
N VAL A 130 8.50 -11.99 16.13
CA VAL A 130 7.40 -12.09 15.17
C VAL A 130 6.24 -11.20 15.60
N THR A 131 5.93 -11.15 16.90
CA THR A 131 4.90 -10.25 17.44
C THR A 131 5.24 -8.79 17.17
N ALA A 132 6.48 -8.38 17.44
CA ALA A 132 6.94 -7.02 17.22
C ALA A 132 6.87 -6.64 15.73
N ALA A 133 7.37 -7.52 14.86
CA ALA A 133 7.31 -7.36 13.41
C ALA A 133 5.87 -7.24 12.90
N ALA A 134 5.02 -8.20 13.26
CA ALA A 134 3.64 -8.24 12.81
C ALA A 134 2.85 -7.03 13.30
N LYS A 135 3.07 -6.54 14.53
CA LYS A 135 2.42 -5.33 15.05
C LYS A 135 2.78 -4.09 14.21
N ILE A 136 4.06 -3.92 13.87
CA ILE A 136 4.51 -2.81 13.02
C ILE A 136 3.87 -2.92 11.62
N ALA A 137 3.94 -4.11 11.02
CA ALA A 137 3.43 -4.37 9.68
C ALA A 137 1.90 -4.17 9.60
N LEU A 138 1.17 -4.67 10.59
CA LEU A 138 -0.28 -4.54 10.69
C LEU A 138 -0.70 -3.09 10.98
N ASP A 139 0.02 -2.35 11.82
CA ASP A 139 -0.25 -0.92 12.06
C ASP A 139 -0.19 -0.14 10.75
N ILE A 140 0.91 -0.28 10.01
CA ILE A 140 1.11 0.37 8.72
C ILE A 140 0.03 -0.05 7.74
N ARG A 141 -0.21 -1.37 7.58
CA ARG A 141 -1.19 -1.90 6.64
C ARG A 141 -2.59 -1.37 6.92
N TYR A 142 -3.04 -1.42 8.17
CA TYR A 142 -4.39 -1.00 8.54
C TYR A 142 -4.59 0.49 8.30
N ARG A 143 -3.57 1.30 8.55
CA ARG A 143 -3.60 2.72 8.24
C ARG A 143 -3.61 3.00 6.74
N LEU A 144 -3.03 2.13 5.92
CA LEU A 144 -3.01 2.22 4.46
C LEU A 144 -4.18 1.52 3.76
N LEU A 145 -5.16 0.93 4.48
CA LEU A 145 -6.21 0.12 3.85
C LEU A 145 -7.07 0.88 2.83
N ASP A 146 -7.25 2.20 2.94
CA ASP A 146 -7.95 2.99 1.94
C ASP A 146 -7.07 3.33 0.72
N TYR A 147 -5.75 3.46 0.92
CA TYR A 147 -4.79 3.56 -0.18
C TYR A 147 -4.78 2.25 -0.99
N ILE A 148 -4.65 1.11 -0.31
CA ILE A 148 -4.76 -0.24 -0.89
C ILE A 148 -6.09 -0.41 -1.63
N TYR A 149 -7.19 0.04 -1.03
CA TYR A 149 -8.51 -0.08 -1.61
C TYR A 149 -8.72 0.84 -2.82
N THR A 150 -8.10 2.02 -2.83
CA THR A 150 -8.06 2.91 -4.00
C THR A 150 -7.31 2.26 -5.16
N ALA A 151 -6.19 1.58 -4.88
CA ALA A 151 -5.46 0.81 -5.87
C ALA A 151 -6.29 -0.34 -6.45
N LEU A 152 -7.02 -1.09 -5.60
CA LEU A 152 -7.96 -2.12 -6.04
C LEU A 152 -9.07 -1.53 -6.94
N TYR A 153 -9.60 -0.37 -6.59
CA TYR A 153 -10.60 0.33 -7.39
C TYR A 153 -10.05 0.72 -8.77
N LYS A 154 -8.85 1.33 -8.82
CA LYS A 154 -8.17 1.66 -10.10
C LYS A 154 -7.94 0.42 -10.94
N GLN A 155 -7.47 -0.68 -10.35
CA GLN A 155 -7.26 -1.91 -11.12
C GLN A 155 -8.59 -2.46 -11.65
N SER A 156 -9.67 -2.39 -10.87
CA SER A 156 -10.99 -2.88 -11.29
C SER A 156 -11.67 -2.05 -12.38
N THR A 157 -11.29 -0.77 -12.54
CA THR A 157 -11.94 0.17 -13.46
C THR A 157 -11.07 0.53 -14.66
N LEU A 158 -9.75 0.64 -14.46
CA LEU A 158 -8.77 1.09 -15.45
C LEU A 158 -7.78 -0.01 -15.85
N GLY A 159 -7.65 -1.07 -15.05
CA GLY A 159 -6.64 -2.12 -15.26
C GLY A 159 -5.23 -1.77 -14.77
N THR A 160 -5.03 -0.59 -14.17
CA THR A 160 -3.76 -0.19 -13.56
C THR A 160 -3.41 -1.13 -12.41
N PRO A 161 -2.27 -1.84 -12.43
CA PRO A 161 -1.92 -2.78 -11.37
C PRO A 161 -1.78 -2.15 -9.99
N ILE A 162 -2.23 -2.88 -8.97
CA ILE A 162 -2.02 -2.53 -7.56
C ILE A 162 -0.55 -2.64 -7.14
N LEU A 163 0.14 -3.67 -7.62
CA LEU A 163 1.58 -3.84 -7.45
C LEU A 163 2.24 -3.73 -8.81
N ASN A 164 3.23 -2.85 -8.95
CA ASN A 164 3.91 -2.60 -10.22
C ASN A 164 5.36 -3.07 -10.16
N PRO A 165 5.80 -3.90 -11.12
CA PRO A 165 7.21 -4.07 -11.38
C PRO A 165 7.86 -2.71 -11.70
N LEU A 166 9.12 -2.52 -11.36
CA LEU A 166 9.80 -1.23 -11.59
C LEU A 166 9.78 -0.83 -13.08
N PHE A 167 9.90 -1.81 -13.98
CA PHE A 167 9.89 -1.56 -15.43
C PHE A 167 8.52 -1.16 -16.00
N PHE A 168 7.41 -1.35 -15.26
CA PHE A 168 6.12 -0.77 -15.65
C PHE A 168 6.10 0.74 -15.43
N VAL A 169 6.77 1.21 -14.37
CA VAL A 169 6.85 2.64 -14.02
C VAL A 169 7.96 3.34 -14.79
N TYR A 170 9.08 2.64 -15.03
CA TYR A 170 10.27 3.17 -15.73
C TYR A 170 10.61 2.29 -16.95
N PRO A 171 9.75 2.23 -17.98
CA PRO A 171 9.94 1.31 -19.12
C PRO A 171 11.15 1.64 -19.98
N GLU A 172 11.60 2.90 -19.97
CA GLU A 172 12.77 3.35 -20.73
C GLU A 172 14.11 3.08 -20.02
N ASP A 173 14.08 2.69 -18.75
CA ASP A 173 15.28 2.34 -17.98
C ASP A 173 15.50 0.82 -17.97
N SER A 174 16.36 0.35 -18.87
CA SER A 174 16.69 -1.08 -19.01
C SER A 174 17.28 -1.71 -17.74
N ASN A 175 17.80 -0.91 -16.80
CA ASN A 175 18.29 -1.43 -15.52
C ASN A 175 17.17 -1.99 -14.63
N THR A 176 15.91 -1.64 -14.90
CA THR A 176 14.75 -2.10 -14.12
C THR A 176 14.24 -3.48 -14.54
N PHE A 177 14.62 -3.97 -15.72
CA PHE A 177 14.01 -5.16 -16.34
C PHE A 177 14.32 -6.46 -15.57
N GLY A 178 15.49 -6.54 -14.93
CA GLY A 178 15.89 -7.67 -14.11
C GLY A 178 15.51 -7.56 -12.62
N ILE A 179 14.80 -6.50 -12.20
CA ILE A 179 14.46 -6.29 -10.80
C ILE A 179 13.17 -7.02 -10.45
N GLU A 180 13.33 -8.17 -9.78
CA GLU A 180 12.22 -9.09 -9.46
C GLU A 180 11.91 -9.19 -7.96
N LEU A 181 12.73 -8.57 -7.10
CA LEU A 181 12.59 -8.59 -5.63
C LEU A 181 12.11 -7.24 -5.05
N GLN A 182 11.57 -6.38 -5.91
CA GLN A 182 11.07 -5.06 -5.54
C GLN A 182 9.84 -4.74 -6.37
N PHE A 183 8.93 -3.97 -5.79
CA PHE A 183 7.73 -3.52 -6.46
C PHE A 183 7.29 -2.18 -5.90
N PHE A 184 6.55 -1.44 -6.70
CA PHE A 184 5.80 -0.28 -6.24
C PHE A 184 4.38 -0.67 -5.86
N TYR A 185 3.84 0.03 -4.87
CA TYR A 185 2.42 0.02 -4.58
C TYR A 185 1.77 1.20 -5.33
N GLU A 186 0.82 0.93 -6.20
CA GLU A 186 0.42 1.86 -7.28
C GLU A 186 1.65 2.33 -8.09
N GLU A 187 1.62 3.56 -8.62
CA GLU A 187 2.68 4.15 -9.45
C GLU A 187 3.81 4.75 -8.61
N HIS A 188 3.56 5.07 -7.33
CA HIS A 188 4.46 5.85 -6.50
C HIS A 188 4.38 5.43 -5.02
N LEU A 189 5.49 4.95 -4.47
CA LEU A 189 5.65 4.85 -3.00
C LEU A 189 6.79 5.72 -2.46
N LEU A 190 7.65 6.25 -3.34
CA LEU A 190 8.90 6.91 -2.94
C LEU A 190 8.81 8.44 -2.96
N LEU A 191 8.36 9.04 -4.07
CA LEU A 191 8.33 10.50 -4.29
C LEU A 191 7.18 10.88 -5.23
N GLY A 192 6.81 12.17 -5.23
CA GLY A 192 5.74 12.70 -6.07
C GLY A 192 4.34 12.26 -5.68
N VAL A 193 4.13 11.81 -4.43
CA VAL A 193 2.89 11.13 -4.02
C VAL A 193 2.21 11.80 -2.82
N VAL A 194 0.88 11.85 -2.86
CA VAL A 194 0.03 12.14 -1.70
C VAL A 194 -0.65 10.85 -1.27
N ILE A 195 -0.33 10.39 -0.06
CA ILE A 195 -0.86 9.14 0.51
C ILE A 195 -1.90 9.47 1.57
N PRO A 196 -3.18 9.11 1.36
CA PRO A 196 -4.20 9.10 2.39
C PRO A 196 -3.93 7.96 3.36
N ILE A 197 -3.58 8.29 4.59
CA ILE A 197 -3.31 7.33 5.65
C ILE A 197 -4.25 7.56 6.83
N ARG A 198 -4.81 6.52 7.44
CA ARG A 198 -5.61 6.71 8.66
C ARG A 198 -4.71 7.22 9.78
N ALA A 199 -5.24 8.17 10.56
CA ALA A 199 -4.53 8.83 11.65
C ALA A 199 -4.05 7.83 12.71
N SER A 200 -4.81 6.75 12.92
CA SER A 200 -4.52 5.67 13.84
C SER A 200 -4.93 4.33 13.22
N SER A 201 -4.25 3.25 13.62
CA SER A 201 -4.65 1.88 13.29
C SER A 201 -5.78 1.39 14.21
N ALA A 202 -6.32 0.20 13.92
CA ALA A 202 -7.26 -0.52 14.77
C ALA A 202 -7.11 -2.04 14.55
N TYR A 203 -7.85 -2.86 15.30
CA TYR A 203 -7.81 -4.32 15.18
C TYR A 203 -8.68 -4.84 14.04
N THR A 204 -9.70 -4.08 13.64
CA THR A 204 -10.65 -4.47 12.59
C THR A 204 -10.84 -3.39 11.54
N THR A 205 -11.28 -3.78 10.34
CA THR A 205 -11.62 -2.84 9.27
C THR A 205 -12.83 -1.98 9.63
N THR A 206 -13.75 -2.48 10.46
CA THR A 206 -14.89 -1.71 10.98
C THR A 206 -14.42 -0.52 11.81
N GLU A 207 -13.48 -0.75 12.73
CA GLU A 207 -12.95 0.30 13.62
C GLU A 207 -12.02 1.28 12.89
N VAL A 208 -11.11 0.78 12.06
CA VAL A 208 -10.13 1.65 11.38
C VAL A 208 -10.81 2.62 10.40
N ARG A 209 -11.96 2.24 9.85
CA ARG A 209 -12.76 3.09 8.95
C ARG A 209 -13.35 4.31 9.64
N GLN A 210 -13.51 4.27 10.96
CA GLN A 210 -13.98 5.41 11.76
C GLN A 210 -12.85 6.41 12.05
N GLN A 211 -11.58 6.03 11.82
CA GLN A 211 -10.45 6.90 12.07
C GLN A 211 -10.33 7.95 10.95
N PRO A 212 -10.08 9.23 11.26
CA PRO A 212 -9.89 10.25 10.24
C PRO A 212 -8.59 10.03 9.47
N PHE A 213 -8.43 10.70 8.32
CA PHE A 213 -7.22 10.63 7.51
C PHE A 213 -6.17 11.67 7.93
N ASN A 214 -4.90 11.33 7.76
CA ASN A 214 -3.83 12.28 7.50
C ASN A 214 -3.45 12.16 6.01
N PHE A 215 -3.15 13.27 5.36
CA PHE A 215 -2.52 13.26 4.04
C PHE A 215 -1.02 13.39 4.19
N LEU A 216 -0.29 12.33 3.83
CA LEU A 216 1.17 12.33 3.79
C LEU A 216 1.61 12.73 2.39
N ILE A 217 2.25 13.89 2.26
CA ILE A 217 2.73 14.45 1.00
C ILE A 217 4.23 14.22 0.93
N ALA A 218 4.68 13.48 -0.08
CA ALA A 218 6.08 13.29 -0.42
C ALA A 218 6.34 13.95 -1.77
N PRO A 219 6.74 15.24 -1.83
CA PRO A 219 7.01 15.93 -3.08
C PRO A 219 8.18 15.31 -3.85
N ASN A 220 8.17 15.43 -5.17
CA ASN A 220 9.32 15.14 -6.02
C ASN A 220 10.31 16.33 -6.06
N GLU A 221 11.32 16.24 -6.92
CA GLU A 221 12.33 17.30 -7.10
C GLU A 221 11.73 18.63 -7.57
N ASP A 222 10.61 18.59 -8.29
CA ASP A 222 9.85 19.78 -8.73
C ASP A 222 8.91 20.33 -7.64
N SER A 223 8.97 19.80 -6.41
CA SER A 223 8.04 20.13 -5.32
C SER A 223 6.57 19.84 -5.65
N GLU A 224 6.33 18.84 -6.50
CA GLU A 224 5.00 18.38 -6.88
C GLU A 224 4.69 17.01 -6.26
N ALA A 225 3.42 16.78 -5.92
CA ALA A 225 2.92 15.45 -5.58
C ALA A 225 1.46 15.26 -5.98
N LYS A 226 1.08 14.03 -6.29
CA LYS A 226 -0.29 13.67 -6.67
C LYS A 226 -0.78 12.45 -5.91
N GLY A 227 -2.08 12.39 -5.67
CA GLY A 227 -2.70 11.24 -5.04
C GLY A 227 -4.19 11.19 -5.31
N SER A 228 -4.78 10.06 -4.96
CA SER A 228 -6.22 9.83 -5.08
C SER A 228 -6.74 9.05 -3.89
N LEU A 229 -8.02 9.23 -3.58
CA LEU A 229 -8.74 8.49 -2.55
C LEU A 229 -10.11 8.11 -3.08
N TYR A 230 -10.36 6.81 -3.20
CA TYR A 230 -11.67 6.25 -3.49
C TYR A 230 -12.34 5.72 -2.23
N ARG A 231 -13.62 6.05 -2.04
CA ARG A 231 -14.39 5.64 -0.86
C ARG A 231 -15.81 5.26 -1.26
N ASP A 232 -16.28 4.16 -0.68
CA ASP A 232 -17.65 3.69 -0.84
C ASP A 232 -18.10 2.84 0.38
N GLY A 233 -19.31 2.27 0.29
CA GLY A 233 -19.83 1.34 1.28
C GLY A 233 -19.07 0.01 1.39
N ARG A 234 -18.15 -0.27 0.46
CA ARG A 234 -17.30 -1.47 0.26
C ARG A 234 -18.01 -2.81 0.08
N ASP A 235 -19.06 -3.08 0.85
CA ASP A 235 -19.72 -4.38 0.87
C ASP A 235 -20.81 -4.50 -0.19
N ASN A 236 -21.32 -3.39 -0.74
CA ASN A 236 -22.34 -3.46 -1.79
C ASN A 236 -21.72 -3.73 -3.15
N ILE A 237 -22.39 -4.48 -4.04
CA ILE A 237 -21.96 -4.64 -5.44
C ILE A 237 -22.13 -3.31 -6.18
N VAL A 238 -23.34 -2.76 -6.14
CA VAL A 238 -23.65 -1.42 -6.68
C VAL A 238 -23.52 -0.41 -5.55
N GLN A 239 -22.72 0.64 -5.76
CA GLN A 239 -22.51 1.65 -4.72
C GLN A 239 -23.69 2.61 -4.67
N ASN A 240 -24.26 2.80 -3.48
CA ASN A 240 -25.32 3.80 -3.25
C ASN A 240 -24.75 5.22 -3.14
N ALA A 241 -23.50 5.33 -2.69
CA ALA A 241 -22.76 6.57 -2.52
C ALA A 241 -21.27 6.29 -2.67
N MET A 242 -20.55 7.18 -3.35
CA MET A 242 -19.11 7.08 -3.55
C MET A 242 -18.46 8.47 -3.53
N SER A 243 -17.18 8.49 -3.17
CA SER A 243 -16.31 9.65 -3.26
C SER A 243 -15.06 9.29 -4.06
N GLU A 244 -14.75 10.10 -5.06
CA GLU A 244 -13.54 10.04 -5.87
C GLU A 244 -12.80 11.37 -5.69
N ILE A 245 -11.76 11.34 -4.86
CA ILE A 245 -11.05 12.53 -4.41
C ILE A 245 -9.67 12.54 -5.06
N ALA A 246 -9.34 13.63 -5.74
CA ALA A 246 -8.03 13.91 -6.30
C ALA A 246 -7.28 14.92 -5.43
N MET A 247 -6.01 14.65 -5.18
CA MET A 247 -5.09 15.51 -4.42
C MET A 247 -3.93 15.89 -5.32
N VAL A 248 -3.68 17.19 -5.44
CA VAL A 248 -2.55 17.75 -6.19
C VAL A 248 -1.84 18.74 -5.31
N PHE A 249 -0.59 18.45 -4.98
CA PHE A 249 0.31 19.36 -4.29
C PHE A 249 1.28 19.96 -5.30
N LYS A 250 1.34 21.29 -5.37
CA LYS A 250 2.26 22.04 -6.22
C LYS A 250 2.45 23.43 -5.65
N ASP A 251 3.66 23.98 -5.77
CA ASP A 251 3.99 25.34 -5.31
C ASP A 251 3.61 25.59 -3.84
N ASN A 252 3.79 24.57 -2.98
CA ASN A 252 3.37 24.56 -1.57
C ASN A 252 1.85 24.66 -1.32
N VAL A 253 1.04 24.41 -2.34
CA VAL A 253 -0.42 24.41 -2.26
C VAL A 253 -0.93 22.98 -2.50
N LEU A 254 -1.65 22.43 -1.52
CA LEU A 254 -2.45 21.23 -1.71
C LEU A 254 -3.85 21.61 -2.19
N VAL A 255 -4.22 21.16 -3.38
CA VAL A 255 -5.59 21.23 -3.90
C VAL A 255 -6.24 19.85 -3.75
N VAL A 256 -7.39 19.82 -3.07
CA VAL A 256 -8.23 18.64 -2.92
C VAL A 256 -9.52 18.90 -3.69
N SER A 257 -9.86 18.00 -4.62
CA SER A 257 -11.00 18.17 -5.52
C SER A 257 -11.64 16.81 -5.84
N GLY A 258 -12.76 16.81 -6.56
CA GLY A 258 -13.45 15.59 -6.98
C GLY A 258 -14.87 15.49 -6.42
N SER A 259 -15.37 14.27 -6.29
CA SER A 259 -16.71 13.98 -5.77
C SER A 259 -16.66 13.54 -4.31
N PHE A 260 -17.62 14.02 -3.52
CA PHE A 260 -17.71 13.77 -2.08
C PHE A 260 -19.09 13.19 -1.71
N GLY A 261 -19.55 12.21 -2.50
CA GLY A 261 -20.88 11.61 -2.33
C GLY A 261 -20.97 10.65 -1.16
N TYR A 262 -19.85 10.04 -0.75
CA TYR A 262 -19.75 9.23 0.45
C TYR A 262 -19.25 10.09 1.63
N GLN A 263 -20.06 10.19 2.68
CA GLN A 263 -19.75 10.96 3.89
C GLN A 263 -19.61 10.05 5.10
N ASP A 264 -18.58 10.26 5.91
CA ASP A 264 -18.52 9.71 7.26
C ASP A 264 -19.29 10.60 8.23
N GLU A 265 -19.65 10.07 9.40
CA GLU A 265 -20.04 10.90 10.52
C GLU A 265 -18.80 11.62 11.08
N GLY A 266 -18.78 12.95 10.98
CA GLY A 266 -17.74 13.81 11.57
C GLY A 266 -16.57 14.17 10.65
N SER A 267 -15.49 14.68 11.28
CA SER A 267 -14.29 15.17 10.60
C SER A 267 -13.53 14.03 9.91
N TRP A 268 -13.61 13.93 8.58
CA TRP A 268 -12.94 12.86 7.82
C TRP A 268 -11.44 13.11 7.60
N LEU A 269 -10.95 14.35 7.74
CA LEU A 269 -9.54 14.73 7.60
C LEU A 269 -9.05 15.30 8.93
N LYS A 270 -8.05 14.65 9.53
CA LYS A 270 -7.37 15.11 10.74
C LYS A 270 -6.21 16.05 10.44
N GLY A 271 -5.42 15.81 9.39
CA GLY A 271 -4.23 16.63 9.16
C GLY A 271 -3.51 16.39 7.84
N VAL A 272 -2.50 17.22 7.58
CA VAL A 272 -1.62 17.13 6.40
C VAL A 272 -0.18 17.20 6.86
N VAL A 273 0.64 16.25 6.41
CA VAL A 273 2.07 16.17 6.71
C VAL A 273 2.83 16.30 5.39
N VAL A 274 3.69 17.31 5.27
CA VAL A 274 4.55 17.50 4.09
C VAL A 274 5.97 17.08 4.43
N LEU A 275 6.49 16.10 3.69
CA LEU A 275 7.86 15.63 3.82
C LEU A 275 8.81 16.51 3.00
N GLY A 276 10.10 16.52 3.38
CA GLY A 276 11.13 17.19 2.60
C GLY A 276 11.11 18.73 2.65
N VAL A 277 10.33 19.34 3.55
CA VAL A 277 10.28 20.80 3.69
C VAL A 277 11.63 21.33 4.19
N GLU A 278 12.30 22.13 3.36
CA GLU A 278 13.64 22.67 3.68
C GLU A 278 13.63 23.75 4.75
N LYS A 279 12.57 24.58 4.76
CA LYS A 279 12.44 25.74 5.65
C LYS A 279 11.11 25.68 6.39
N GLN A 280 11.16 25.91 7.69
CA GLN A 280 9.95 25.99 8.50
C GLN A 280 9.00 27.07 7.94
N PRO A 281 7.74 26.74 7.63
CA PRO A 281 6.78 27.71 7.13
C PRO A 281 6.39 28.70 8.24
N LYS A 282 6.12 29.95 7.86
CA LYS A 282 5.68 31.01 8.79
C LYS A 282 4.21 30.84 9.24
N GLY A 283 3.46 29.99 8.56
CA GLY A 283 2.05 29.71 8.80
C GLY A 283 1.48 28.82 7.71
N ALA A 284 0.25 28.35 7.92
CA ALA A 284 -0.54 27.62 6.94
C ALA A 284 -1.92 28.28 6.82
N TYR A 285 -2.48 28.25 5.62
CA TYR A 285 -3.80 28.82 5.31
C TYR A 285 -4.61 27.77 4.55
N TRP A 286 -5.92 27.71 4.79
CA TRP A 286 -6.84 26.90 4.01
C TRP A 286 -8.07 27.73 3.63
N GLY A 287 -8.72 27.35 2.54
CA GLY A 287 -9.92 28.01 2.04
C GLY A 287 -10.44 27.33 0.78
N LYS A 288 -11.68 27.63 0.40
CA LYS A 288 -12.23 27.14 -0.87
C LYS A 288 -11.58 27.89 -2.03
N VAL A 289 -11.12 27.14 -3.05
CA VAL A 289 -10.59 27.71 -4.29
C VAL A 289 -11.69 28.55 -4.95
N GLY A 290 -11.47 29.87 -5.09
CA GLY A 290 -12.42 30.82 -5.69
C GLY A 290 -12.86 31.99 -4.81
N TYR A 291 -12.59 31.98 -3.50
CA TYR A 291 -12.85 33.12 -2.61
C TYR A 291 -11.63 34.06 -2.54
N ARG A 292 -11.52 35.02 -3.48
CA ARG A 292 -10.64 36.20 -3.33
C ARG A 292 -11.32 37.20 -2.39
N GLY A 293 -11.10 37.07 -1.09
CA GLY A 293 -11.72 37.98 -0.13
C GLY A 293 -11.37 37.70 1.33
N MET A 294 -10.09 37.56 1.67
CA MET A 294 -9.65 37.81 3.05
C MET A 294 -8.51 38.81 2.99
N GLY A 295 -8.87 40.05 3.28
CA GLY A 295 -7.94 41.15 3.48
C GLY A 295 -7.10 40.94 4.75
N GLU A 296 -6.07 41.76 4.83
CA GLU A 296 -5.22 41.96 6.00
C GLU A 296 -6.06 41.98 7.30
N HIS A 297 -5.58 41.30 8.34
CA HIS A 297 -6.18 41.17 9.70
C HIS A 297 -7.12 39.98 9.96
N ALA A 298 -6.57 38.76 9.94
CA ALA A 298 -7.07 37.68 10.80
C ALA A 298 -5.95 37.23 11.76
N LYS A 299 -5.90 37.84 12.94
CA LYS A 299 -5.15 37.29 14.09
C LYS A 299 -5.93 36.07 14.59
N CYS A 300 -5.41 34.87 14.41
CA CYS A 300 -5.92 33.67 15.07
C CYS A 300 -4.87 33.18 16.06
N GLU A 301 -4.99 33.60 17.31
CA GLU A 301 -4.44 32.90 18.46
C GLU A 301 -5.32 31.66 18.68
N SER A 302 -4.70 30.47 18.71
CA SER A 302 -5.30 29.12 18.79
C SER A 302 -5.98 28.58 17.50
N ILE A 303 -5.60 27.34 17.18
CA ILE A 303 -5.82 26.65 15.90
C ILE A 303 -7.08 25.79 16.00
N ASP A 304 -8.14 26.20 15.32
CA ASP A 304 -9.39 25.44 15.12
C ASP A 304 -9.84 25.72 13.68
N PHE A 305 -9.74 24.74 12.77
CA PHE A 305 -9.85 24.96 11.32
C PHE A 305 -10.91 24.09 10.65
N CYS A 306 -11.99 24.70 10.15
CA CYS A 306 -13.13 24.04 9.49
C CYS A 306 -12.88 23.75 7.99
N VAL A 307 -13.13 22.52 7.54
CA VAL A 307 -13.27 22.09 6.13
C VAL A 307 -14.71 21.64 5.91
N GLU A 308 -15.45 22.26 4.99
CA GLU A 308 -16.88 21.94 4.89
C GLU A 308 -17.20 20.51 4.36
N PRO A 309 -18.28 19.89 4.86
CA PRO A 309 -19.11 20.41 5.94
C PRO A 309 -18.46 20.13 7.31
N ASP A 310 -17.95 21.19 7.94
CA ASP A 310 -17.42 21.31 9.31
C ASP A 310 -16.49 20.22 9.87
N VAL A 311 -15.44 19.88 9.13
CA VAL A 311 -14.33 18.99 9.48
C VAL A 311 -13.19 19.82 10.10
N LYS A 312 -13.00 19.71 11.42
CA LYS A 312 -11.85 20.31 12.12
C LYS A 312 -10.54 19.62 11.70
N VAL A 313 -9.59 20.35 11.10
CA VAL A 313 -8.28 19.83 10.65
C VAL A 313 -7.15 20.37 11.52
N ASN A 314 -6.40 19.48 12.16
CA ASN A 314 -5.14 19.77 12.86
C ASN A 314 -3.95 19.65 11.88
N PHE A 315 -3.21 20.74 11.70
CA PHE A 315 -1.92 20.67 11.01
C PHE A 315 -0.82 20.36 12.03
N GLU A 316 -0.32 19.12 12.01
CA GLU A 316 0.98 18.81 12.57
C GLU A 316 2.04 19.03 11.50
N LEU A 317 2.79 20.12 11.61
CA LEU A 317 4.11 20.20 10.99
C LEU A 317 4.99 19.20 11.71
N GLY A 318 5.11 18.00 11.14
CA GLY A 318 6.00 16.98 11.65
C GLY A 318 7.44 17.49 11.66
N PHE A 319 7.89 18.00 12.80
CA PHE A 319 9.27 17.90 13.23
C PHE A 319 9.38 16.60 14.02
N PRO A 320 9.78 15.48 13.40
CA PRO A 320 10.18 14.35 14.20
C PRO A 320 11.50 14.72 14.89
N GLU A 321 11.47 14.92 16.22
CA GLU A 321 12.68 14.94 17.05
C GLU A 321 13.50 13.64 16.88
N SER A 322 12.92 12.62 16.24
CA SER A 322 13.60 11.45 15.67
C SER A 322 13.24 11.27 14.18
N GLY A 323 13.83 12.11 13.31
CA GLY A 323 14.08 11.91 11.87
C GLY A 323 13.20 10.94 11.09
N GLY A 324 12.14 11.46 10.45
CA GLY A 324 11.51 10.84 9.29
C GLY A 324 12.39 11.04 8.03
N VAL A 325 12.39 10.04 7.15
CA VAL A 325 13.35 9.85 6.05
C VAL A 325 13.49 11.10 5.16
N ARG A 326 14.71 11.64 5.10
CA ARG A 326 15.20 12.50 4.02
C ARG A 326 16.03 11.64 3.07
N VAL A 327 15.85 11.80 1.76
CA VAL A 327 16.89 11.49 0.78
C VAL A 327 17.08 12.72 -0.10
N LEU A 328 18.02 13.57 0.32
CA LEU A 328 18.75 14.48 -0.55
C LEU A 328 20.01 13.73 -0.95
N ASP A 329 20.18 13.37 -2.22
CA ASP A 329 21.48 12.96 -2.74
C ASP A 329 22.31 14.24 -2.97
N TYR A 330 23.06 14.64 -1.95
CA TYR A 330 24.19 15.54 -2.14
C TYR A 330 25.42 14.69 -2.42
N GLY A 331 25.65 14.36 -3.69
CA GLY A 331 26.98 14.07 -4.21
C GLY A 331 27.87 15.30 -4.16
N ARG A 332 28.24 15.77 -2.96
CA ARG A 332 29.36 16.69 -2.78
C ARG A 332 30.60 15.85 -2.53
N LEU A 333 31.20 15.35 -3.60
CA LEU A 333 32.60 14.96 -3.57
C LEU A 333 33.45 16.21 -3.37
N LEU A 334 34.50 16.06 -2.57
CA LEU A 334 35.40 17.08 -2.06
C LEU A 334 36.33 17.70 -3.13
N ASP A 335 35.83 18.12 -4.29
CA ASP A 335 36.69 18.82 -5.27
C ASP A 335 36.06 19.91 -6.16
N GLY A 336 34.78 20.27 -5.98
CA GLY A 336 34.26 21.53 -6.52
C GLY A 336 34.12 21.62 -8.04
N SER A 337 33.94 20.49 -8.74
CA SER A 337 33.53 20.51 -10.16
C SER A 337 32.04 20.18 -10.34
N TYR A 338 31.33 21.01 -11.13
CA TYR A 338 29.93 20.77 -11.52
C TYR A 338 29.89 19.72 -12.65
N ALA A 339 29.11 18.65 -12.49
CA ALA A 339 28.82 17.68 -13.55
C ALA A 339 27.33 17.69 -13.93
N PRO A 340 27.00 17.50 -15.23
CA PRO A 340 25.63 17.60 -15.76
C PRO A 340 24.79 16.35 -15.42
N CYS A 341 23.46 16.54 -15.35
CA CYS A 341 22.39 15.54 -15.13
C CYS A 341 22.85 14.07 -15.05
N VAL A 342 22.82 13.50 -13.84
CA VAL A 342 23.07 12.07 -13.61
C VAL A 342 21.75 11.38 -13.29
N MET A 343 21.46 10.35 -14.08
CA MET A 343 20.36 9.41 -13.97
C MET A 343 20.13 8.91 -12.54
N LEU A 344 18.86 8.81 -12.13
CA LEU A 344 18.38 8.15 -10.91
C LEU A 344 19.16 6.85 -10.66
N LYS A 345 19.94 6.79 -9.57
CA LYS A 345 20.47 5.51 -9.08
C LYS A 345 19.30 4.69 -8.54
N ASN A 346 18.93 3.68 -9.31
CA ASN A 346 17.95 2.67 -8.97
C ASN A 346 18.19 2.08 -7.58
N ALA A 347 17.08 1.92 -6.85
CA ALA A 347 16.91 1.07 -5.67
C ALA A 347 18.01 1.17 -4.59
N LEU A 348 17.68 1.78 -3.44
CA LEU A 348 18.52 1.75 -2.23
C LEU A 348 19.11 0.35 -2.01
N THR A 349 20.40 0.28 -1.74
CA THR A 349 21.10 -0.94 -1.34
C THR A 349 20.50 -1.49 -0.04
N MET A 350 20.70 -2.78 0.26
CA MET A 350 20.18 -3.38 1.49
C MET A 350 20.69 -2.66 2.76
N GLU A 351 21.93 -2.15 2.72
CA GLU A 351 22.53 -1.38 3.81
C GLU A 351 21.84 -0.01 4.00
N GLU A 352 21.49 0.66 2.90
CA GLU A 352 20.73 1.92 2.94
C GLU A 352 19.28 1.71 3.42
N ARG A 353 18.63 0.61 3.02
CA ARG A 353 17.30 0.23 3.53
C ARG A 353 17.33 -0.09 5.02
N CYS A 354 18.35 -0.81 5.48
CA CYS A 354 18.54 -1.11 6.89
C CYS A 354 18.74 0.16 7.71
N GLY A 355 19.55 1.10 7.23
CA GLY A 355 19.72 2.40 7.88
C GLY A 355 18.43 3.21 7.98
N VAL A 356 17.52 3.08 7.00
CA VAL A 356 16.19 3.70 7.06
C VAL A 356 15.29 3.01 8.10
N ILE A 357 15.23 1.68 8.12
CA ILE A 357 14.39 0.90 9.05
C ILE A 357 14.83 1.08 10.51
N GLU A 358 16.14 1.11 10.78
CA GLU A 358 16.69 1.34 12.12
C GLU A 358 16.37 2.75 12.63
N LYS A 359 16.41 3.75 11.76
CA LYS A 359 16.03 5.14 12.09
C LYS A 359 14.52 5.31 12.33
N LEU A 360 13.70 4.45 11.73
CA LEU A 360 12.26 4.36 12.00
C LEU A 360 11.92 3.55 13.27
N GLY A 361 12.93 3.16 14.06
CA GLY A 361 12.75 2.42 15.31
C GLY A 361 12.67 0.90 15.16
N GLY A 362 12.90 0.36 13.96
CA GLY A 362 12.93 -1.09 13.71
C GLY A 362 14.32 -1.69 13.90
N LYS A 363 14.51 -2.54 14.92
CA LYS A 363 15.76 -3.32 15.12
C LYS A 363 15.73 -4.63 14.33
N PHE A 364 15.84 -4.56 13.01
CA PHE A 364 15.68 -5.74 12.14
C PHE A 364 16.96 -6.17 11.41
N CYS A 365 18.03 -5.39 11.46
CA CYS A 365 19.24 -5.63 10.66
C CYS A 365 20.50 -6.00 11.48
N GLU A 366 20.37 -6.14 12.81
CA GLU A 366 21.45 -6.66 13.66
C GLU A 366 21.60 -8.17 13.50
N THR A 367 22.37 -8.61 12.49
CA THR A 367 23.30 -9.76 12.56
C THR A 367 24.00 -9.95 11.21
N LYS A 368 25.06 -9.16 10.95
CA LYS A 368 25.99 -9.38 9.81
C LYS A 368 26.67 -10.76 9.83
N SER A 369 26.58 -11.55 10.91
CA SER A 369 27.19 -12.88 11.01
C SER A 369 26.28 -14.07 10.68
N ALA A 370 24.95 -13.90 10.60
CA ALA A 370 24.03 -14.99 10.27
C ALA A 370 23.53 -14.96 8.82
N PHE A 371 23.72 -13.84 8.11
CA PHE A 371 23.05 -13.56 6.84
C PHE A 371 23.99 -13.30 5.64
N SER A 372 25.31 -13.44 5.79
CA SER A 372 26.28 -13.19 4.70
C SER A 372 26.27 -14.25 3.59
N GLY A 373 25.44 -15.28 3.68
CA GLY A 373 25.37 -16.37 2.70
C GLY A 373 24.11 -16.41 1.83
N TYR A 374 23.17 -15.47 1.96
CA TYR A 374 21.85 -15.59 1.34
C TYR A 374 21.31 -14.26 0.77
N PHE A 375 22.16 -13.44 0.16
CA PHE A 375 21.70 -12.34 -0.68
C PHE A 375 22.40 -12.38 -2.03
#